data_AF-A0A8J5H2K7-F1
#
_entry.id   AF-A0A8J5H2K7-F1
#
_cell.length_a   1.000
_cell.length_b   1.000
_cell.length_c   1.000
_cell.angle_alpha   90.00
_cell.angle_beta   90.00
_cell.angle_gamma   90.00
#
_symmetry.space_group_name_H-M   'P 1'
#
loop_
_entity.id
_entity.type
_entity.pdbx_description
1 polymer ?
#
loop_
_entity_poly.entity_id
_entity_poly.type
_entity_poly.pdbx_seq_one_letter_code
_entity_poly.pdbx_strand_id
1 'polypeptide(L)'
;MASSRQFKLAKESELRVEVGPDMPLRIRLLFGTAEIFGTELPPSNWLSISPCSKITVFTWNGATIELDGVSEVEYVADETPMVSYVNAHAILDARRAQAKASHSNNVDSLQGPRVIVVGPTDSGKSSLCKMLLSWACKQGWKPTYVDLDIGQGYITIPGCIAATPVEMPIDAVEGIPLEMPIVYFYGHTSPTANGDLYKVFVKELARTLERQFSGNAEARAVGMVINTMGWVEGLGYELLLNAIDTFNCDVVLVLGQEKLCSMLKEVLKTKPKVDVVKLHKSGGIVMRNQKVRQKARSLKIRVSATCEFSL
;
A
#
# COMPACT_ATOMS: atom_id res chain seq x y z
N MET A 1 -26.42 -5.24 -26.61
CA MET A 1 -24.99 -5.56 -26.43
C MET A 1 -24.31 -4.26 -26.05
N ALA A 2 -23.79 -4.14 -24.83
CA ALA A 2 -23.00 -2.97 -24.49
C ALA A 2 -21.74 -2.99 -25.37
N SER A 3 -21.50 -1.90 -26.11
CA SER A 3 -20.26 -1.72 -26.86
C SER A 3 -19.10 -1.73 -25.87
N SER A 4 -18.11 -2.60 -26.05
CA SER A 4 -16.87 -2.48 -25.29
C SER A 4 -16.20 -1.15 -25.63
N ARG A 5 -15.65 -0.49 -24.61
CA ARG A 5 -15.03 0.83 -24.73
C ARG A 5 -13.52 0.66 -24.70
N GLN A 6 -12.82 1.27 -25.66
CA GLN A 6 -11.36 1.14 -25.77
C GLN A 6 -10.67 2.48 -25.49
N PHE A 7 -9.58 2.41 -24.75
CA PHE A 7 -8.78 3.55 -24.32
C PHE A 7 -7.33 3.33 -24.76
N LYS A 8 -6.82 4.25 -25.57
CA LYS A 8 -5.41 4.28 -25.94
C LYS A 8 -4.67 5.18 -24.96
N LEU A 9 -3.71 4.59 -24.25
CA LEU A 9 -2.86 5.25 -23.27
C LEU A 9 -1.51 5.56 -23.92
N ALA A 10 -1.11 6.83 -23.84
CA ALA A 10 0.23 7.27 -24.21
C ALA A 10 1.26 6.80 -23.16
N LYS A 11 2.54 6.95 -23.48
CA LYS A 11 3.63 6.75 -22.52
C LYS A 11 3.38 7.57 -21.24
N GLU A 12 3.60 6.95 -20.08
CA GLU A 12 3.50 7.59 -18.74
C GLU A 12 2.10 8.16 -18.40
N SER A 13 1.05 7.62 -19.03
CA SER A 13 -0.34 7.97 -18.74
C SER A 13 -1.09 6.86 -18.00
N GLU A 14 -2.20 7.21 -17.35
CA GLU A 14 -3.09 6.29 -16.65
C GLU A 14 -4.56 6.45 -17.05
N LEU A 15 -5.27 5.33 -17.14
CA LEU A 15 -6.73 5.29 -17.15
C LEU A 15 -7.23 5.21 -15.71
N ARG A 16 -8.01 6.20 -15.29
CA ARG A 16 -8.68 6.21 -13.98
C ARG A 16 -10.11 5.75 -14.15
N VAL A 17 -10.53 4.79 -13.34
CA VAL A 17 -11.88 4.21 -13.42
C VAL A 17 -12.51 4.10 -12.05
N GLU A 18 -13.73 4.60 -11.93
CA GLU A 18 -14.63 4.38 -10.80
C GLU A 18 -15.73 3.40 -11.23
N VAL A 19 -15.73 2.21 -10.63
CA VAL A 19 -16.69 1.16 -10.92
C VAL A 19 -18.00 1.45 -10.21
N GLY A 20 -19.12 1.27 -10.93
CA GLY A 20 -20.46 1.46 -10.39
C GLY A 20 -20.78 0.57 -9.18
N PRO A 21 -21.89 0.85 -8.48
CA PRO A 21 -22.17 0.25 -7.19
C PRO A 21 -22.73 -1.18 -7.27
N ASP A 22 -23.28 -1.56 -8.42
CA ASP A 22 -24.16 -2.74 -8.54
C ASP A 22 -23.46 -3.93 -9.22
N MET A 23 -22.71 -3.68 -10.30
CA MET A 23 -22.13 -4.73 -11.15
C MET A 23 -20.61 -4.57 -11.26
N PRO A 24 -19.85 -5.68 -11.35
CA PRO A 24 -18.42 -5.61 -11.61
C PRO A 24 -18.15 -5.04 -13.01
N LEU A 25 -16.97 -4.46 -13.18
CA LEU A 25 -16.46 -3.98 -14.45
C LEU A 25 -15.34 -4.90 -14.92
N ARG A 26 -15.36 -5.34 -16.18
CA ARG A 26 -14.29 -6.13 -16.76
C ARG A 26 -13.30 -5.24 -17.50
N ILE A 27 -12.02 -5.53 -17.33
CA ILE A 27 -10.92 -4.83 -18.00
C ILE A 27 -10.02 -5.83 -18.69
N ARG A 28 -9.47 -5.47 -19.85
CA ARG A 28 -8.51 -6.27 -20.59
C ARG A 28 -7.45 -5.42 -21.26
N LEU A 29 -6.19 -5.87 -21.24
CA LEU A 29 -5.10 -5.30 -22.01
C LEU A 29 -5.12 -5.86 -23.44
N LEU A 30 -5.30 -5.01 -24.45
CA LEU A 30 -5.30 -5.41 -25.86
C LEU A 30 -3.91 -5.29 -26.50
N PHE A 31 -3.16 -4.26 -26.15
CA PHE A 31 -1.85 -3.96 -26.73
C PHE A 31 -0.94 -3.26 -25.72
N GLY A 32 0.38 -3.48 -25.83
CA GLY A 32 1.40 -2.83 -25.00
C GLY A 32 1.55 -3.47 -23.63
N THR A 33 1.96 -2.68 -22.65
CA THR A 33 2.15 -3.13 -21.25
C THR A 33 1.47 -2.14 -20.32
N ALA A 34 0.70 -2.63 -19.35
CA ALA A 34 0.06 -1.80 -18.34
C ALA A 34 0.04 -2.50 -16.99
N GLU A 35 -0.08 -1.73 -15.92
CA GLU A 35 -0.10 -2.21 -14.54
C GLU A 35 -1.20 -1.54 -13.71
N ILE A 36 -1.75 -2.29 -12.75
CA ILE A 36 -2.63 -1.75 -11.70
C ILE A 36 -1.86 -1.83 -10.38
N PHE A 37 -1.56 -0.67 -9.80
CA PHE A 37 -0.80 -0.55 -8.55
C PHE A 37 0.48 -1.41 -8.51
N GLY A 38 1.22 -1.43 -9.63
CA GLY A 38 2.51 -2.13 -9.77
C GLY A 38 2.41 -3.60 -10.20
N THR A 39 1.20 -4.14 -10.35
CA THR A 39 0.97 -5.51 -10.86
C THR A 39 0.65 -5.45 -12.35
N GLU A 40 1.44 -6.13 -13.16
CA GLU A 40 1.26 -6.17 -14.62
C GLU A 40 -0.03 -6.86 -15.02
N LEU A 41 -0.68 -6.32 -16.05
CA LEU A 41 -1.88 -6.92 -16.62
C LEU A 41 -1.52 -7.97 -17.67
N PRO A 42 -2.03 -9.21 -17.56
CA PRO A 42 -1.83 -10.20 -18.59
C PRO A 42 -2.52 -9.79 -19.90
N PRO A 43 -1.86 -9.96 -21.07
CA PRO A 43 -2.44 -9.60 -22.35
C PRO A 43 -3.66 -10.46 -22.66
N SER A 44 -4.69 -9.86 -23.25
CA SER A 44 -5.92 -10.52 -23.72
C SER A 44 -6.79 -11.22 -22.67
N ASN A 45 -6.46 -11.13 -21.38
CA ASN A 45 -7.26 -11.71 -20.30
C ASN A 45 -8.22 -10.68 -19.70
N TRP A 46 -9.45 -11.11 -19.43
CA TRP A 46 -10.44 -10.29 -18.73
C TRP A 46 -10.25 -10.39 -17.21
N LEU A 47 -10.09 -9.24 -16.57
CA LEU A 47 -10.06 -9.09 -15.12
C LEU A 47 -11.36 -8.46 -14.64
N SER A 48 -12.01 -9.09 -13.67
CA SER A 48 -13.30 -8.64 -13.12
C SER A 48 -13.06 -7.78 -11.88
N ILE A 49 -13.27 -6.47 -12.00
CA ILE A 49 -13.07 -5.51 -10.92
C ILE A 49 -14.37 -5.37 -10.15
N SER A 50 -14.27 -5.52 -8.82
CA SER A 50 -15.44 -5.51 -7.94
C SER A 50 -16.21 -4.17 -7.99
N PRO A 51 -17.53 -4.19 -7.75
CA PRO A 51 -18.34 -2.98 -7.62
C PRO A 51 -17.78 -2.01 -6.57
N CYS A 52 -18.05 -0.72 -6.72
CA CYS A 52 -17.55 0.36 -5.84
C CYS A 52 -16.02 0.50 -5.79
N SER A 53 -15.27 -0.18 -6.66
CA SER A 53 -13.81 -0.09 -6.71
C SER A 53 -13.36 1.15 -7.47
N LYS A 54 -12.21 1.68 -7.06
CA LYS A 54 -11.52 2.76 -7.77
C LYS A 54 -10.16 2.24 -8.17
N ILE A 55 -9.93 2.12 -9.47
CA ILE A 55 -8.70 1.55 -10.02
C ILE A 55 -8.02 2.55 -10.94
N THR A 56 -6.72 2.35 -11.10
CA THR A 56 -5.88 3.14 -11.99
C THR A 56 -5.01 2.17 -12.76
N VAL A 57 -5.13 2.21 -14.09
CA VAL A 57 -4.35 1.40 -15.01
C VAL A 57 -3.29 2.29 -15.63
N PHE A 58 -2.04 2.10 -15.25
CA PHE A 58 -0.93 2.93 -15.69
C PHE A 58 -0.10 2.20 -16.75
N THR A 59 0.55 2.94 -17.66
CA THR A 59 1.49 2.37 -18.63
C THR A 59 2.81 3.15 -18.70
N TRP A 60 3.92 2.42 -18.68
CA TRP A 60 5.27 2.98 -18.85
C TRP A 60 5.63 3.25 -20.32
N ASN A 61 5.04 2.51 -21.27
CA ASN A 61 5.46 2.48 -22.68
C ASN A 61 4.33 2.73 -23.68
N GLY A 62 3.09 2.86 -23.21
CA GLY A 62 1.88 2.91 -24.02
C GLY A 62 1.11 1.59 -23.99
N ALA A 63 -0.22 1.69 -23.99
CA ALA A 63 -1.10 0.54 -23.92
C ALA A 63 -2.48 0.82 -24.53
N THR A 64 -3.21 -0.23 -24.90
CA THR A 64 -4.64 -0.13 -25.23
C THR A 64 -5.44 -0.98 -24.27
N ILE A 65 -6.32 -0.34 -23.50
CA ILE A 65 -7.19 -0.99 -22.52
C ILE A 65 -8.61 -1.06 -23.03
N GLU A 66 -9.25 -2.20 -22.87
CA GLU A 66 -10.66 -2.39 -23.15
C GLU A 66 -11.44 -2.54 -21.84
N LEU A 67 -12.55 -1.83 -21.73
CA LEU A 67 -13.51 -1.89 -20.64
C LEU A 67 -14.83 -2.47 -21.12
N ASP A 68 -15.41 -3.34 -20.31
CA ASP A 68 -16.73 -3.91 -20.51
C ASP A 68 -17.54 -3.91 -19.20
N GLY A 69 -18.77 -3.39 -19.24
CA GLY A 69 -19.58 -3.09 -18.06
C GLY A 69 -19.73 -1.59 -17.81
N VAL A 70 -20.29 -1.22 -16.65
CA VAL A 70 -20.64 0.16 -16.30
C VAL A 70 -19.61 0.78 -15.35
N SER A 71 -19.13 1.96 -15.69
CA SER A 71 -18.27 2.82 -14.88
C SER A 71 -19.00 4.14 -14.60
N GLU A 72 -18.85 4.67 -13.39
CA GLU A 72 -19.39 6.00 -13.04
C GLU A 72 -18.52 7.12 -13.60
N VAL A 73 -17.20 6.91 -13.56
CA VAL A 73 -16.20 7.86 -14.04
C VAL A 73 -15.10 7.07 -14.74
N GLU A 74 -14.72 7.51 -15.93
CA GLU A 74 -13.56 7.01 -16.65
C GLU A 74 -12.91 8.13 -17.45
N TYR A 75 -11.59 8.30 -17.31
CA TYR A 75 -10.82 9.27 -18.09
C TYR A 75 -9.33 8.92 -18.07
N VAL A 76 -8.62 9.38 -19.10
CA VAL A 76 -7.16 9.26 -19.20
C VAL A 76 -6.52 10.50 -18.58
N ALA A 77 -5.49 10.29 -17.76
CA ALA A 77 -4.66 11.34 -17.19
C ALA A 77 -3.20 11.12 -17.59
N ASP A 78 -2.52 12.19 -17.97
CA ASP A 78 -1.10 12.23 -18.33
C ASP A 78 -0.22 12.78 -17.19
N GLU A 79 -0.78 13.59 -16.29
CA GLU A 79 -0.08 14.02 -15.07
C GLU A 79 -0.16 12.97 -13.96
N THR A 80 0.95 12.26 -13.73
CA THR A 80 1.06 11.22 -12.70
C THR A 80 2.34 11.37 -11.85
N PRO A 81 2.30 11.00 -10.55
CA PRO A 81 3.49 10.97 -9.70
C PRO A 81 4.33 9.69 -9.86
N MET A 82 4.06 8.85 -10.87
CA MET A 82 4.59 7.49 -10.99
C MET A 82 6.11 7.46 -11.10
N VAL A 83 6.72 8.41 -11.81
CA VAL A 83 8.18 8.55 -11.93
C VAL A 83 8.82 8.74 -10.55
N SER A 84 8.23 9.59 -9.70
CA SER A 84 8.72 9.81 -8.33
C SER A 84 8.61 8.57 -7.46
N TYR A 85 7.54 7.79 -7.64
CA TYR A 85 7.32 6.55 -6.89
C TYR A 85 8.31 5.45 -7.29
N VAL A 86 8.56 5.26 -8.60
CA VAL A 86 9.51 4.25 -9.07
C VAL A 86 10.95 4.63 -8.71
N ASN A 87 11.29 5.92 -8.71
CA ASN A 87 12.59 6.41 -8.23
C ASN A 87 12.80 6.10 -6.74
N ALA A 88 11.77 6.31 -5.91
CA ALA A 88 11.82 5.92 -4.51
C ALA A 88 12.01 4.40 -4.38
N HIS A 89 11.27 3.60 -5.15
CA HIS A 89 11.43 2.14 -5.19
C HIS A 89 12.86 1.71 -5.56
N ALA A 90 13.48 2.31 -6.59
CA ALA A 90 14.83 1.99 -7.00
C ALA A 90 15.88 2.24 -5.90
N ILE A 91 15.72 3.31 -5.11
CA ILE A 91 16.58 3.58 -3.94
C ILE A 91 16.39 2.51 -2.86
N LEU A 92 15.14 2.12 -2.59
CA LEU A 92 14.83 1.07 -1.62
C LEU A 92 15.39 -0.29 -2.06
N ASP A 93 15.31 -0.58 -3.36
CA ASP A 93 15.86 -1.79 -3.97
C ASP A 93 17.38 -1.89 -3.78
N ALA A 94 18.09 -0.79 -4.05
CA ALA A 94 19.53 -0.71 -3.80
C ALA A 94 19.88 -0.94 -2.31
N ARG A 95 19.08 -0.41 -1.37
CA ARG A 95 19.27 -0.66 0.08
C ARG A 95 19.07 -2.12 0.44
N ARG A 96 18.09 -2.80 -0.15
CA ARG A 96 17.89 -4.26 0.04
C ARG A 96 19.07 -5.07 -0.45
N ALA A 97 19.56 -4.76 -1.65
CA ALA A 97 20.73 -5.44 -2.22
C ALA A 97 21.97 -5.25 -1.34
N GLN A 98 22.21 -4.04 -0.82
CA GLN A 98 23.30 -3.76 0.11
C GLN A 98 23.16 -4.52 1.43
N ALA A 99 21.95 -4.57 2.00
CA ALA A 99 21.66 -5.33 3.22
C ALA A 99 21.90 -6.84 3.02
N LYS A 100 21.45 -7.39 1.89
CA LYS A 100 21.68 -8.80 1.53
C LYS A 100 23.17 -9.10 1.32
N ALA A 101 23.92 -8.21 0.69
CA ALA A 101 25.37 -8.36 0.46
C ALA A 101 26.19 -8.24 1.76
N SER A 102 25.71 -7.47 2.74
CA SER A 102 26.40 -7.23 4.02
C SER A 102 26.31 -8.41 5.00
N HIS A 103 25.89 -9.60 4.54
CA HIS A 103 25.79 -10.84 5.32
C HIS A 103 27.18 -11.43 5.68
N SER A 104 28.03 -10.64 6.33
CA SER A 104 29.14 -11.13 7.14
C SER A 104 28.67 -11.23 8.60
N ASN A 105 29.21 -12.18 9.37
CA ASN A 105 28.82 -12.56 10.75
C ASN A 105 29.00 -11.45 11.83
N ASN A 106 28.95 -10.17 11.47
CA ASN A 106 29.02 -9.07 12.40
C ASN A 106 27.63 -8.68 12.93
N VAL A 107 27.61 -8.27 14.20
CA VAL A 107 26.44 -7.80 14.94
C VAL A 107 25.84 -6.51 14.33
N ASP A 108 26.61 -5.80 13.50
CA ASP A 108 26.21 -4.61 12.74
C ASP A 108 25.81 -4.90 11.28
N SER A 109 25.26 -6.08 10.98
CA SER A 109 24.77 -6.40 9.63
C SER A 109 23.71 -5.37 9.20
N LEU A 110 23.90 -4.74 8.03
CA LEU A 110 22.92 -3.80 7.47
C LEU A 110 21.54 -4.48 7.36
N GLN A 111 20.51 -3.82 7.89
CA GLN A 111 19.12 -4.23 7.71
C GLN A 111 18.55 -3.69 6.40
N GLY A 112 17.53 -4.38 5.88
CA GLY A 112 16.72 -3.87 4.79
C GLY A 112 15.94 -2.62 5.18
N PRO A 113 15.46 -1.85 4.18
CA PRO A 113 14.76 -0.61 4.44
C PRO A 113 13.44 -0.85 5.17
N ARG A 114 13.18 -0.04 6.20
CA ARG A 114 11.95 -0.03 6.98
C ARG A 114 11.19 1.25 6.65
N VAL A 115 10.30 1.12 5.67
CA VAL A 115 9.63 2.24 5.02
C VAL A 115 8.27 2.47 5.65
N ILE A 116 8.02 3.67 6.17
CA ILE A 116 6.71 4.07 6.68
C ILE A 116 6.11 5.18 5.82
N VAL A 117 4.88 4.94 5.35
CA VAL A 117 4.16 5.86 4.47
C VAL A 117 3.14 6.64 5.28
N VAL A 118 3.30 7.96 5.32
CA VAL A 118 2.52 8.87 6.17
C VAL A 118 1.86 9.98 5.35
N GLY A 119 0.79 10.55 5.89
CA GLY A 119 0.01 11.60 5.22
C GLY A 119 -1.46 11.57 5.60
N PRO A 120 -2.23 12.61 5.27
CA PRO A 120 -3.62 12.76 5.68
C PRO A 120 -4.52 11.69 5.04
N THR A 121 -5.78 11.61 5.44
CA THR A 121 -6.79 10.80 4.76
C THR A 121 -6.85 11.15 3.27
N ASP A 122 -7.03 10.14 2.41
CA ASP A 122 -7.16 10.31 0.96
C ASP A 122 -5.94 10.97 0.29
N SER A 123 -4.74 10.58 0.73
CA SER A 123 -3.45 10.97 0.13
C SER A 123 -2.80 9.88 -0.73
N GLY A 124 -3.42 8.69 -0.82
CA GLY A 124 -2.94 7.58 -1.65
C GLY A 124 -1.94 6.64 -0.97
N LYS A 125 -1.78 6.71 0.36
CA LYS A 125 -0.84 5.86 1.13
C LYS A 125 -0.94 4.37 0.80
N SER A 126 -2.14 3.80 0.90
CA SER A 126 -2.33 2.38 0.62
C SER A 126 -2.01 2.01 -0.84
N SER A 127 -2.29 2.89 -1.80
CA SER A 127 -1.91 2.67 -3.20
C SER A 127 -0.40 2.70 -3.39
N LEU A 128 0.30 3.64 -2.74
CA LEU A 128 1.77 3.68 -2.74
C LEU A 128 2.38 2.43 -2.11
N CYS A 129 1.86 1.98 -0.96
CA CYS A 129 2.32 0.74 -0.34
C CYS A 129 2.18 -0.44 -1.30
N LYS A 130 1.02 -0.59 -1.96
CA LYS A 130 0.79 -1.66 -2.95
C LYS A 130 1.81 -1.62 -4.09
N MET A 131 2.05 -0.45 -4.67
CA MET A 131 3.05 -0.30 -5.75
C MET A 131 4.45 -0.69 -5.29
N LEU A 132 4.89 -0.18 -4.13
CA LEU A 132 6.21 -0.50 -3.59
C LEU A 132 6.40 -1.99 -3.30
N LEU A 133 5.34 -2.66 -2.84
CA LEU A 133 5.32 -4.11 -2.58
C LEU A 133 5.33 -4.89 -3.90
N SER A 134 4.43 -4.59 -4.83
CA SER A 134 4.34 -5.30 -6.12
C SER A 134 5.61 -5.17 -6.95
N TRP A 135 6.21 -3.97 -7.02
CA TRP A 135 7.49 -3.78 -7.71
C TRP A 135 8.63 -4.52 -7.02
N ALA A 136 8.66 -4.59 -5.69
CA ALA A 136 9.66 -5.38 -4.98
C ALA A 136 9.50 -6.88 -5.26
N CYS A 137 8.27 -7.40 -5.27
CA CYS A 137 7.98 -8.79 -5.64
C CYS A 137 8.40 -9.10 -7.08
N LYS A 138 8.19 -8.15 -8.00
CA LYS A 138 8.64 -8.27 -9.39
C LYS A 138 10.16 -8.42 -9.52
N GLN A 139 10.94 -7.83 -8.61
CA GLN A 139 12.39 -7.98 -8.51
C GLN A 139 12.82 -9.23 -7.71
N GLY A 140 11.89 -10.09 -7.31
CA GLY A 140 12.15 -11.31 -6.54
C GLY A 140 12.30 -11.10 -5.03
N TRP A 141 12.00 -9.90 -4.52
CA TRP A 141 12.00 -9.64 -3.08
C TRP A 141 10.69 -10.05 -2.42
N LYS A 142 10.75 -10.41 -1.14
CA LYS A 142 9.57 -10.78 -0.33
C LYS A 142 9.37 -9.84 0.86
N PRO A 143 8.97 -8.57 0.65
CA PRO A 143 8.86 -7.59 1.72
C PRO A 143 7.71 -7.90 2.67
N THR A 144 7.86 -7.51 3.94
CA THR A 144 6.74 -7.54 4.89
C THR A 144 5.87 -6.30 4.71
N TYR A 145 4.59 -6.49 4.41
CA TYR A 145 3.59 -5.43 4.49
C TYR A 145 3.07 -5.33 5.91
N VAL A 146 3.10 -4.13 6.49
CA VAL A 146 2.55 -3.82 7.81
C VAL A 146 1.44 -2.80 7.62
N ASP A 147 0.26 -3.07 8.15
CA ASP A 147 -0.90 -2.19 8.08
C ASP A 147 -1.34 -1.76 9.47
N LEU A 148 -1.10 -0.49 9.78
CA LEU A 148 -1.44 0.13 11.06
C LEU A 148 -2.75 0.94 10.99
N ASP A 149 -3.45 0.94 9.85
CA ASP A 149 -4.74 1.62 9.69
C ASP A 149 -5.89 0.74 10.17
N ILE A 150 -6.28 0.91 11.44
CA ILE A 150 -7.44 0.22 12.03
C ILE A 150 -8.79 0.65 11.41
N GLY A 151 -8.85 1.76 10.68
CA GLY A 151 -10.08 2.30 10.11
C GLY A 151 -10.39 1.76 8.71
N GLN A 152 -9.37 1.55 7.88
CA GLN A 152 -9.48 1.11 6.48
C GLN A 152 -8.45 0.05 6.05
N GLY A 153 -7.75 -0.58 7.01
CA GLY A 153 -6.67 -1.55 6.78
C GLY A 153 -6.99 -2.62 5.75
N TYR A 154 -6.01 -2.96 4.92
CA TYR A 154 -6.13 -3.76 3.70
C TYR A 154 -6.00 -5.27 3.93
N ILE A 155 -5.23 -5.69 4.95
CA ILE A 155 -4.91 -7.11 5.19
C ILE A 155 -6.13 -7.91 5.67
N THR A 156 -6.95 -7.35 6.55
CA THR A 156 -8.02 -8.10 7.20
C THR A 156 -9.21 -7.19 7.53
N ILE A 157 -10.12 -7.65 8.38
CA ILE A 157 -11.28 -6.90 8.83
C ILE A 157 -10.89 -5.56 9.49
N PRO A 158 -11.77 -4.56 9.45
CA PRO A 158 -11.56 -3.28 10.13
C PRO A 158 -11.40 -3.47 11.64
N GLY A 159 -10.62 -2.58 12.26
CA GLY A 159 -10.29 -2.65 13.68
C GLY A 159 -9.09 -3.54 13.98
N CYS A 160 -8.31 -3.94 12.98
CA CYS A 160 -7.09 -4.69 13.15
C CYS A 160 -5.86 -3.85 12.77
N ILE A 161 -4.75 -4.10 13.47
CA ILE A 161 -3.42 -3.91 12.88
C ILE A 161 -2.91 -5.27 12.46
N ALA A 162 -2.17 -5.33 11.37
CA ALA A 162 -1.71 -6.61 10.84
C ALA A 162 -0.39 -6.49 10.08
N ALA A 163 0.29 -7.62 9.89
CA ALA A 163 1.41 -7.74 8.99
C ALA A 163 1.39 -9.06 8.25
N THR A 164 1.90 -9.08 7.02
CA THR A 164 2.04 -10.30 6.22
C THR A 164 3.26 -10.17 5.30
N PRO A 165 4.05 -11.24 5.08
CA PRO A 165 4.96 -11.27 3.95
C PRO A 165 4.16 -11.15 2.65
N VAL A 166 4.72 -10.45 1.66
CA VAL A 166 4.17 -10.36 0.31
C VAL A 166 5.17 -11.02 -0.62
N GLU A 167 4.82 -12.19 -1.14
CA GLU A 167 5.73 -13.00 -1.97
C GLU A 167 5.49 -12.85 -3.47
N MET A 168 4.27 -12.44 -3.84
CA MET A 168 3.86 -12.23 -5.22
C MET A 168 3.25 -10.83 -5.37
N PRO A 169 3.32 -10.23 -6.57
CA PRO A 169 2.62 -8.97 -6.84
C PRO A 169 1.15 -9.05 -6.44
N ILE A 170 0.64 -7.96 -5.86
CA ILE A 170 -0.72 -7.91 -5.31
C ILE A 170 -1.73 -8.00 -6.44
N ASP A 171 -2.59 -9.02 -6.44
CA ASP A 171 -3.58 -9.17 -7.49
C ASP A 171 -4.59 -8.02 -7.46
N ALA A 172 -4.97 -7.51 -8.63
CA ALA A 172 -5.88 -6.37 -8.74
C ALA A 172 -7.30 -6.68 -8.27
N VAL A 173 -7.68 -7.95 -8.28
CA VAL A 173 -9.00 -8.49 -7.92
C VAL A 173 -8.93 -9.17 -6.55
N GLU A 174 -8.04 -10.15 -6.38
CA GLU A 174 -7.96 -10.99 -5.18
C GLU A 174 -7.20 -10.31 -4.02
N GLY A 175 -6.32 -9.36 -4.33
CA GLY A 175 -5.53 -8.65 -3.34
C GLY A 175 -4.26 -9.40 -2.92
N ILE A 176 -3.90 -9.31 -1.64
CA ILE A 176 -2.70 -9.96 -1.10
C ILE A 176 -3.05 -11.42 -0.78
N PRO A 177 -2.30 -12.42 -1.27
CA PRO A 177 -2.45 -13.80 -0.81
C PRO A 177 -2.07 -13.88 0.68
N LEU A 178 -3.05 -14.16 1.53
CA LEU A 178 -2.90 -14.19 2.99
C LEU A 178 -2.61 -15.61 3.47
N GLU A 179 -1.35 -16.05 3.39
CA GLU A 179 -1.00 -17.38 3.89
C GLU A 179 -0.87 -17.40 5.42
N MET A 180 -0.08 -16.48 6.00
CA MET A 180 0.18 -16.42 7.44
C MET A 180 0.26 -14.98 7.96
N PRO A 181 -0.86 -14.22 7.98
CA PRO A 181 -0.87 -12.87 8.53
C PRO A 181 -0.80 -12.89 10.06
N ILE A 182 0.00 -11.99 10.64
CA ILE A 182 -0.07 -11.65 12.08
C ILE A 182 -1.13 -10.58 12.24
N VAL A 183 -2.13 -10.82 13.09
CA VAL A 183 -3.27 -9.90 13.27
C VAL A 183 -3.51 -9.64 14.75
N TYR A 184 -3.65 -8.36 15.11
CA TYR A 184 -4.10 -7.93 16.44
C TYR A 184 -5.41 -7.15 16.30
N PHE A 185 -6.48 -7.66 16.91
CA PHE A 185 -7.80 -7.05 16.85
C PHE A 185 -8.00 -6.00 17.95
N TYR A 186 -7.95 -4.73 17.57
CA TYR A 186 -8.17 -3.55 18.41
C TYR A 186 -9.65 -3.31 18.73
N GLY A 187 -10.57 -3.79 17.89
CA GLY A 187 -12.01 -3.72 18.17
C GLY A 187 -12.68 -2.39 17.85
N HIS A 188 -11.91 -1.32 17.59
CA HIS A 188 -12.44 -0.02 17.18
C HIS A 188 -11.85 0.44 15.85
N THR A 189 -12.57 1.30 15.13
CA THR A 189 -12.12 1.85 13.84
C THR A 189 -11.41 3.20 13.98
N SER A 190 -11.21 3.66 15.22
CA SER A 190 -10.51 4.90 15.56
C SER A 190 -9.70 4.69 16.83
N PRO A 191 -8.46 5.18 16.91
CA PRO A 191 -7.61 4.99 18.09
C PRO A 191 -8.01 5.93 19.24
N THR A 192 -8.97 6.84 19.03
CA THR A 192 -9.55 7.68 20.10
C THR A 192 -10.20 6.87 21.22
N ALA A 193 -10.62 5.64 20.95
CA ALA A 193 -11.23 4.77 21.96
C ALA A 193 -10.23 4.43 23.09
N ASN A 194 -8.98 4.14 22.72
CA ASN A 194 -7.89 3.83 23.64
C ASN A 194 -6.54 3.93 22.92
N GLY A 195 -5.91 5.11 22.94
CA GLY A 195 -4.65 5.36 22.23
C GLY A 195 -3.48 4.54 22.79
N ASP A 196 -3.45 4.28 24.09
CA ASP A 196 -2.37 3.51 24.71
C ASP A 196 -2.46 2.02 24.38
N LEU A 197 -3.67 1.45 24.31
CA LEU A 197 -3.86 0.09 23.80
C LEU A 197 -3.38 -0.04 22.35
N TYR A 198 -3.64 0.98 21.52
CA TYR A 198 -3.12 0.99 20.14
C TYR A 198 -1.58 0.95 20.13
N LYS A 199 -0.91 1.76 20.97
CA LYS A 199 0.57 1.72 21.11
C LYS A 199 1.06 0.34 21.58
N VAL A 200 0.36 -0.30 22.51
CA VAL A 200 0.70 -1.67 22.97
C VAL A 200 0.63 -2.64 21.80
N PHE A 201 -0.42 -2.60 20.98
CA PHE A 201 -0.55 -3.48 19.83
C PHE A 201 0.54 -3.23 18.78
N VAL A 202 0.82 -1.96 18.48
CA VAL A 202 1.94 -1.58 17.59
C VAL A 202 3.27 -2.15 18.10
N LYS A 203 3.53 -2.05 19.41
CA LYS A 203 4.72 -2.61 20.06
C LYS A 203 4.76 -4.13 19.99
N GLU A 204 3.64 -4.81 20.22
CA GLU A 204 3.56 -6.27 20.14
C GLU A 204 3.75 -6.79 18.70
N LEU A 205 3.18 -6.10 17.71
CA LEU A 205 3.40 -6.41 16.30
C LEU A 205 4.87 -6.23 15.91
N ALA A 206 5.47 -5.09 16.26
CA ALA A 206 6.88 -4.83 16.00
C ALA A 206 7.78 -5.88 16.67
N ARG A 207 7.53 -6.21 17.95
CA ARG A 207 8.27 -7.25 18.68
C ARG A 207 8.18 -8.62 17.99
N THR A 208 7.02 -8.96 17.46
CA THR A 208 6.81 -10.23 16.75
C THR A 208 7.58 -10.26 15.43
N LEU A 209 7.55 -9.17 14.66
CA LEU A 209 8.31 -9.05 13.42
C LEU A 209 9.83 -9.06 13.66
N GLU A 210 10.32 -8.41 14.71
CA GLU A 210 11.74 -8.45 15.08
C GLU A 210 12.20 -9.87 15.39
N ARG A 211 11.39 -10.68 16.09
CA ARG A 211 11.69 -12.10 16.31
C ARG A 211 11.78 -12.87 15.01
N GLN A 212 10.84 -12.64 14.07
CA GLN A 212 10.88 -13.27 12.74
C GLN A 212 12.13 -12.85 11.96
N PHE A 213 12.50 -11.57 11.98
CA PHE A 213 13.69 -11.06 11.29
C PHE A 213 15.00 -11.52 11.93
N SER A 214 15.04 -11.73 13.25
CA SER A 214 16.22 -12.28 13.93
C SER A 214 16.53 -13.72 13.51
N GLY A 215 15.50 -14.51 13.19
CA GLY A 215 15.63 -15.88 12.71
C GLY A 215 15.72 -16.03 11.19
N ASN A 216 15.49 -14.95 10.43
CA ASN A 216 15.48 -14.98 8.96
C ASN A 216 16.24 -13.77 8.38
N ALA A 217 17.51 -14.01 8.05
CA ALA A 217 18.40 -12.98 7.54
C ALA A 217 17.94 -12.43 6.17
N GLU A 218 17.31 -13.26 5.33
CA GLU A 218 16.74 -12.84 4.04
C GLU A 218 15.59 -11.87 4.26
N ALA A 219 14.61 -12.22 5.11
CA ALA A 219 13.48 -11.35 5.43
C ALA A 219 13.96 -10.01 6.02
N ARG A 220 14.97 -10.06 6.90
CA ARG A 220 15.61 -8.87 7.47
C ARG A 220 16.27 -7.98 6.41
N ALA A 221 16.90 -8.56 5.38
CA ALA A 221 17.53 -7.81 4.29
C ALA A 221 16.51 -7.15 3.35
N VAL A 222 15.33 -7.74 3.21
CA VAL A 222 14.26 -7.18 2.35
C VAL A 222 13.55 -6.01 3.03
N GLY A 223 13.38 -6.08 4.35
CA GLY A 223 12.73 -5.04 5.14
C GLY A 223 11.21 -5.04 5.02
N MET A 224 10.60 -3.88 5.27
CA MET A 224 9.14 -3.76 5.41
C MET A 224 8.58 -2.46 4.83
N VAL A 225 7.31 -2.49 4.45
CA VAL A 225 6.52 -1.33 4.01
C VAL A 225 5.33 -1.18 4.94
N ILE A 226 5.23 -0.04 5.62
CA ILE A 226 4.29 0.23 6.71
C ILE A 226 3.27 1.28 6.25
N ASN A 227 2.02 0.89 6.14
CA ASN A 227 0.88 1.80 5.93
C ASN A 227 0.38 2.35 7.27
N THR A 228 0.06 3.64 7.33
CA THR A 228 -0.49 4.29 8.53
C THR A 228 -1.91 4.79 8.32
N MET A 229 -2.59 5.09 9.43
CA MET A 229 -3.82 5.88 9.42
C MET A 229 -3.62 7.27 8.83
N GLY A 230 -4.73 7.90 8.41
CA GLY A 230 -4.75 9.27 7.88
C GLY A 230 -4.86 10.38 8.93
N TRP A 231 -4.72 10.06 10.22
CA TRP A 231 -4.82 11.03 11.31
C TRP A 231 -3.43 11.54 11.68
N VAL A 232 -3.14 12.79 11.33
CA VAL A 232 -1.78 13.38 11.33
C VAL A 232 -1.63 14.56 12.29
N GLU A 233 -2.61 14.75 13.18
CA GLU A 233 -2.67 15.87 14.13
C GLU A 233 -3.01 15.36 15.53
N GLY A 234 -2.61 16.09 16.57
CA GLY A 234 -2.86 15.75 17.97
C GLY A 234 -2.37 14.34 18.32
N LEU A 235 -3.24 13.53 18.95
CA LEU A 235 -2.96 12.14 19.28
C LEU A 235 -2.54 11.32 18.04
N GLY A 236 -3.11 11.58 16.86
CA GLY A 236 -2.73 10.88 15.63
C GLY A 236 -1.25 11.09 15.26
N TYR A 237 -0.73 12.30 15.47
CA TYR A 237 0.68 12.62 15.26
C TYR A 237 1.58 11.92 16.29
N GLU A 238 1.18 11.88 17.57
CA GLU A 238 1.90 11.16 18.61
C GLU A 238 2.00 9.65 18.32
N LEU A 239 0.89 9.05 17.87
CA LEU A 239 0.84 7.64 17.49
C LEU A 239 1.72 7.35 16.26
N LEU A 240 1.79 8.28 15.31
CA LEU A 240 2.67 8.19 14.16
C LEU A 240 4.15 8.23 14.55
N LEU A 241 4.55 9.15 15.44
CA LEU A 241 5.91 9.20 15.97
C LEU A 241 6.24 7.92 16.76
N ASN A 242 5.30 7.43 17.57
CA ASN A 242 5.46 6.16 18.27
C ASN A 242 5.66 4.99 17.29
N ALA A 243 4.93 4.92 16.18
CA ALA A 243 5.10 3.88 15.18
C ALA A 243 6.47 3.95 14.47
N ILE A 244 6.90 5.16 14.07
CA ILE A 244 8.23 5.39 13.47
C ILE A 244 9.33 4.81 14.38
N ASP A 245 9.25 5.13 15.67
CA ASP A 245 10.24 4.73 16.65
C ASP A 245 10.16 3.24 16.98
N THR A 246 8.95 2.71 17.16
CA THR A 246 8.72 1.31 17.56
C THR A 246 9.14 0.33 16.46
N PHE A 247 8.97 0.69 15.19
CA PHE A 247 9.41 -0.12 14.06
C PHE A 247 10.85 0.20 13.61
N ASN A 248 11.56 1.11 14.28
CA ASN A 248 12.90 1.58 13.87
C ASN A 248 12.95 1.99 12.38
N CYS A 249 11.98 2.77 11.92
CA CYS A 249 11.86 3.15 10.51
C CYS A 249 13.06 4.01 10.08
N ASP A 250 13.65 3.68 8.93
CA ASP A 250 14.78 4.41 8.33
C ASP A 250 14.37 5.23 7.10
N VAL A 251 13.17 5.03 6.56
CA VAL A 251 12.61 5.84 5.48
C VAL A 251 11.18 6.23 5.81
N VAL A 252 10.90 7.54 5.82
CA VAL A 252 9.57 8.12 6.02
C VAL A 252 9.12 8.80 4.73
N LEU A 253 8.13 8.21 4.06
CA LEU A 253 7.54 8.75 2.83
C LEU A 253 6.29 9.57 3.16
N VAL A 254 6.37 10.89 2.99
CA VAL A 254 5.28 11.83 3.31
C VAL A 254 4.49 12.17 2.05
N LEU A 255 3.23 11.76 1.99
CA LEU A 255 2.34 12.03 0.85
C LEU A 255 1.47 13.27 1.06
N GLY A 256 1.65 14.27 0.19
CA GLY A 256 0.67 15.33 -0.04
C GLY A 256 0.42 16.33 1.10
N GLN A 257 1.35 16.47 2.06
CA GLN A 257 1.21 17.45 3.17
C GLN A 257 2.56 18.06 3.59
N GLU A 258 2.79 19.33 3.23
CA GLU A 258 4.07 20.02 3.45
C GLU A 258 4.36 20.31 4.92
N LYS A 259 3.33 20.72 5.66
CA LYS A 259 3.41 20.98 7.11
C LYS A 259 3.90 19.73 7.86
N LEU A 260 3.29 18.57 7.58
CA LEU A 260 3.69 17.30 8.18
C LEU A 260 5.14 16.92 7.83
N CYS A 261 5.55 17.11 6.56
CA CYS A 261 6.92 16.83 6.15
C CYS A 261 7.93 17.71 6.91
N SER A 262 7.63 19.00 7.07
CA SER A 262 8.49 19.94 7.79
C SER A 262 8.60 19.57 9.27
N MET A 263 7.47 19.28 9.92
CA MET A 263 7.43 18.81 11.31
C MET A 263 8.25 17.52 11.52
N LEU A 264 8.08 16.53 10.63
CA LEU A 264 8.81 15.27 10.72
C LEU A 264 10.31 15.45 10.49
N LYS A 265 10.72 16.29 9.53
CA LYS A 265 12.12 16.63 9.30
C LYS A 265 12.75 17.30 10.53
N GLU A 266 12.01 18.16 11.20
CA GLU A 266 12.48 18.83 12.41
C GLU A 266 12.64 17.86 13.58
N VAL A 267 11.61 17.06 13.88
CA VAL A 267 11.62 16.09 14.99
C VAL A 267 12.65 14.97 14.77
N LEU A 268 12.78 14.48 13.54
CA LEU A 268 13.69 13.39 13.20
C LEU A 268 15.10 13.86 12.82
N LYS A 269 15.38 15.17 12.86
CA LYS A 269 16.71 15.74 12.59
C LYS A 269 17.81 15.15 13.47
N THR A 270 17.45 14.76 14.70
CA THR A 270 18.36 14.15 15.68
C THR A 270 18.66 12.67 15.38
N LYS A 271 17.94 12.06 14.44
CA LYS A 271 18.10 10.65 14.03
C LYS A 271 18.75 10.59 12.64
N PRO A 272 20.09 10.61 12.53
CA PRO A 272 20.81 10.73 11.25
C PRO A 272 20.61 9.55 10.30
N LYS A 273 19.99 8.46 10.74
CA LYS A 273 19.70 7.26 9.94
C LYS A 273 18.30 7.27 9.32
N VAL A 274 17.49 8.32 9.51
CA VAL A 274 16.11 8.38 9.05
C VAL A 274 15.95 9.39 7.92
N ASP A 275 15.60 8.91 6.72
CA ASP A 275 15.36 9.75 5.55
C ASP A 275 13.89 10.14 5.46
N VAL A 276 13.60 11.45 5.49
CA VAL A 276 12.24 11.97 5.33
C VAL A 276 12.06 12.54 3.93
N VAL A 277 11.32 11.82 3.09
CA VAL A 277 11.11 12.15 1.68
C VAL A 277 9.66 12.54 1.43
N LYS A 278 9.45 13.71 0.79
CA LYS A 278 8.12 14.16 0.36
C LYS A 278 7.83 13.61 -1.02
N LEU A 279 6.63 13.04 -1.19
CA LEU A 279 6.10 12.61 -2.48
C LEU A 279 4.79 13.34 -2.79
N HIS A 280 4.52 13.54 -4.07
CA HIS A 280 3.28 14.15 -4.54
C HIS A 280 2.14 13.14 -4.48
N LYS A 281 0.96 13.59 -4.05
CA LYS A 281 -0.26 12.77 -4.13
C LYS A 281 -0.71 12.68 -5.60
N SER A 282 -1.28 11.55 -6.01
CA SER A 282 -1.88 11.44 -7.35
C SER A 282 -3.15 12.30 -7.45
N GLY A 283 -3.35 12.95 -8.60
CA GLY A 283 -4.60 13.66 -8.92
C GLY A 283 -5.80 12.73 -9.02
N GLY A 284 -5.59 11.41 -9.15
CA GLY A 284 -6.65 10.41 -9.23
C GLY A 284 -7.24 10.00 -7.87
N ILE A 285 -6.72 10.57 -6.78
CA ILE A 285 -7.22 10.23 -5.45
C ILE A 285 -8.53 10.96 -5.17
N VAL A 286 -9.57 10.17 -4.94
CA VAL A 286 -10.91 10.68 -4.65
C VAL A 286 -11.14 10.75 -3.14
N MET A 287 -11.65 11.90 -2.69
CA MET A 287 -12.05 12.12 -1.30
C MET A 287 -13.21 11.21 -0.91
N ARG A 288 -13.13 10.57 0.26
CA ARG A 288 -14.12 9.61 0.74
C ARG A 288 -14.80 10.13 1.99
N ASN A 289 -16.11 10.32 1.89
CA ASN A 289 -16.93 10.63 3.06
C ASN A 289 -17.05 9.43 4.02
N GLN A 290 -17.61 9.68 5.20
CA GLN A 290 -17.75 8.67 6.25
C GLN A 290 -18.63 7.50 5.82
N LYS A 291 -19.69 7.74 5.03
CA LYS A 291 -20.60 6.68 4.53
C LYS A 291 -19.89 5.72 3.58
N VAL A 292 -19.06 6.23 2.67
CA VAL A 292 -18.24 5.41 1.76
C VAL A 292 -17.28 4.53 2.56
N ARG A 293 -16.63 5.10 3.59
CA ARG A 293 -15.73 4.34 4.48
C ARG A 293 -16.47 3.26 5.27
N GLN A 294 -17.68 3.56 5.76
CA GLN A 294 -18.55 2.58 6.42
C GLN A 294 -18.92 1.43 5.48
N LYS A 295 -19.38 1.74 4.25
CA LYS A 295 -19.73 0.73 3.24
C LYS A 295 -18.52 -0.15 2.90
N ALA A 296 -17.35 0.44 2.69
CA ALA A 296 -16.10 -0.28 2.42
C ALA A 296 -15.73 -1.24 3.57
N ARG A 297 -15.92 -0.82 4.83
CA ARG A 297 -15.73 -1.69 6.00
C ARG A 297 -16.69 -2.88 5.99
N SER A 298 -17.97 -2.63 5.74
CA SER A 298 -18.99 -3.69 5.68
C SER A 298 -18.71 -4.70 4.56
N LEU A 299 -18.25 -4.23 3.39
CA LEU A 299 -17.87 -5.10 2.28
C LEU A 299 -16.69 -6.00 2.65
N LYS A 300 -15.65 -5.47 3.32
CA LYS A 300 -14.51 -6.28 3.78
C LYS A 300 -14.92 -7.40 4.73
N ILE A 301 -15.82 -7.11 5.68
CA ILE A 301 -16.34 -8.13 6.61
C ILE A 301 -17.05 -9.26 5.83
N ARG A 302 -17.84 -8.92 4.80
CA ARG A 302 -18.55 -9.90 3.97
C ARG A 302 -17.60 -10.77 3.15
N VAL A 303 -16.56 -10.17 2.56
CA VAL A 303 -15.55 -10.90 1.78
C VAL A 303 -14.76 -11.86 2.67
N SER A 304 -14.34 -11.43 3.86
CA SER A 304 -13.69 -12.32 4.83
C SER A 304 -14.59 -13.48 5.26
N ALA A 305 -15.90 -13.24 5.42
CA ALA A 305 -16.85 -14.28 5.79
C ALA A 305 -17.18 -15.25 4.64
N THR A 306 -17.00 -14.87 3.37
CA THR A 306 -17.30 -15.75 2.22
C THR A 306 -16.17 -16.73 1.89
N CYS A 307 -14.93 -16.43 2.28
CA CYS A 307 -13.83 -17.39 2.19
C CYS A 307 -14.01 -18.63 3.09
N GLU A 308 -14.83 -18.56 4.14
CA GLU A 308 -15.07 -19.69 5.05
C GLU A 308 -16.14 -20.69 4.58
N PHE A 309 -16.91 -20.39 3.52
CA PHE A 309 -18.02 -21.24 3.05
C PHE A 309 -17.77 -21.92 1.69
N SER A 310 -16.52 -21.93 1.22
CA SER A 310 -16.11 -22.68 0.03
C SER A 310 -15.37 -23.96 0.46
N LEU A 311 -16.09 -24.90 1.08
CA LEU A 311 -15.65 -26.29 1.35
C LEU A 311 -16.60 -27.25 0.63
#